data_AF-A0A7X9JKC7-F1
#
_entry.id   AF-A0A7X9JKC7-F1
#
_cell.length_a   1.000
_cell.length_b   1.000
_cell.length_c   1.000
_cell.angle_alpha   90.00
_cell.angle_beta   90.00
_cell.angle_gamma   90.00
#
_symmetry.space_group_name_H-M   'P 1'
#
loop_
_entity.id
_entity.type
_entity.pdbx_description
1 polymer ?
#
loop_
_entity_poly.entity_id
_entity_poly.type
_entity_poly.pdbx_seq_one_letter_code
_entity_poly.pdbx_strand_id
1 'polypeptide(L)'
;MLKTRFLIIIFVLLNLSLFAQQIPTLSQFMENNYMVNPAVAGTKAYSPLVFNYKRWWSGMDDAPAMQSISSHFQAGDNVGLGGKIFNYATGPLSKMGMEATYAYQLKLGNNGA
;
A
#
# COMPACT_ATOMS: atom_id res chain seq x y z
N MET A 1 31.46 3.47 38.80
CA MET A 1 30.77 2.30 38.21
C MET A 1 29.26 2.48 38.06
N LEU A 2 28.54 3.11 39.00
CA LEU A 2 27.08 3.28 38.92
C LEU A 2 26.62 4.16 37.73
N LYS A 3 27.35 5.25 37.44
CA LYS A 3 27.08 6.15 36.30
C LYS A 3 27.18 5.45 34.94
N THR A 4 28.15 4.55 34.78
CA THR A 4 28.33 3.76 33.55
C THR A 4 27.18 2.77 33.34
N ARG A 5 26.69 2.13 34.41
CA ARG A 5 25.53 1.24 34.35
C ARG A 5 24.25 1.99 33.97
N PHE A 6 24.07 3.21 34.50
CA PHE A 6 22.94 4.06 34.14
C PHE A 6 22.95 4.49 32.67
N LEU A 7 24.12 4.85 32.13
CA LEU A 7 24.28 5.17 30.71
C LEU A 7 23.98 3.97 29.80
N ILE A 8 24.36 2.77 30.20
CA ILE A 8 24.05 1.53 29.45
C ILE A 8 22.55 1.26 29.44
N ILE A 9 21.86 1.44 30.57
CA ILE A 9 20.40 1.26 30.65
C ILE A 9 19.66 2.26 29.74
N ILE A 10 20.08 3.53 29.74
CA ILE A 10 19.54 4.55 28.84
C ILE A 10 19.76 4.17 27.37
N PHE A 11 20.96 3.71 27.02
CA PHE A 11 21.26 3.30 25.65
C PHE A 11 20.37 2.14 25.17
N VAL A 12 20.09 1.17 26.03
CA VAL A 12 19.18 0.04 25.70
C VAL A 12 17.74 0.51 25.51
N LEU A 13 17.25 1.41 26.36
CA LEU A 13 15.89 1.93 26.28
C LEU A 13 15.64 2.78 25.01
N LEU A 14 16.67 3.42 24.47
CA LEU A 14 16.58 4.22 23.25
C LEU A 14 16.45 3.38 21.95
N ASN A 15 16.67 2.07 22.01
CA ASN A 15 16.65 1.18 20.84
C ASN A 15 15.32 0.42 20.65
N LEU A 16 14.28 0.69 21.45
CA LEU A 16 13.04 -0.09 21.48
C LEU A 16 12.05 0.16 20.32
N SER A 17 12.40 1.01 19.35
CA SER A 17 11.44 1.54 18.36
C SER A 17 11.85 1.32 16.91
N LEU A 18 12.20 0.08 16.53
CA LEU A 18 12.48 -0.26 15.13
C LEU A 18 11.33 -1.05 14.50
N PHE A 19 10.59 -0.39 13.60
CA PHE A 19 9.60 -1.05 12.75
C PHE A 19 10.29 -1.70 11.55
N ALA A 20 10.77 -2.94 11.70
CA ALA A 20 11.38 -3.73 10.63
C ALA A 20 10.36 -4.50 9.76
N GLN A 21 9.11 -4.00 9.63
CA GLN A 21 8.09 -4.70 8.86
C GLN A 21 8.36 -4.53 7.36
N GLN A 22 8.58 -5.64 6.66
CA GLN A 22 8.74 -5.64 5.21
C GLN A 22 7.41 -5.31 4.55
N ILE A 23 7.34 -4.18 3.86
CA ILE A 23 6.20 -3.83 3.01
C ILE A 23 6.33 -4.63 1.72
N PRO A 24 5.30 -5.37 1.28
CA PRO A 24 5.34 -6.05 -0.01
C PRO A 24 5.47 -5.02 -1.13
N THR A 25 6.56 -5.09 -1.89
CA THR A 25 6.82 -4.25 -3.05
C THR A 25 6.06 -4.76 -4.25
N LEU A 26 5.11 -3.95 -4.74
CA LEU A 26 4.36 -4.22 -5.96
C LEU A 26 5.15 -3.76 -7.19
N SER A 27 5.38 -4.67 -8.13
CA SER A 27 5.97 -4.36 -9.44
C SER A 27 4.91 -4.18 -10.54
N GLN A 28 3.63 -4.02 -10.18
CA GLN A 28 2.48 -3.98 -11.10
C GLN A 28 2.02 -2.55 -11.41
N PHE A 29 2.98 -1.63 -11.58
CA PHE A 29 2.66 -0.23 -11.82
C PHE A 29 1.88 -0.07 -13.14
N MET A 30 2.34 -0.72 -14.22
CA MET A 30 1.76 -0.59 -15.56
C MET A 30 0.30 -1.06 -15.62
N GLU A 31 -0.07 -2.03 -14.79
CA GLU A 31 -1.37 -2.66 -14.74
C GLU A 31 -2.32 -1.91 -13.80
N ASN A 32 -1.81 -1.46 -12.64
CA ASN A 32 -2.63 -0.87 -11.60
C ASN A 32 -1.93 0.27 -10.85
N ASN A 33 -1.92 1.45 -11.48
CA ASN A 33 -1.44 2.69 -10.87
C ASN A 33 -2.09 3.01 -9.51
N TYR A 34 -3.37 2.65 -9.33
CA TYR A 34 -4.10 2.90 -8.09
C TYR A 34 -3.61 2.03 -6.91
N MET A 35 -3.17 0.80 -7.20
CA MET A 35 -2.57 -0.07 -6.18
C MET A 35 -1.31 0.54 -5.57
N VAL A 36 -0.52 1.24 -6.41
CA VAL A 36 0.74 1.89 -6.03
C VAL A 36 0.49 3.24 -5.37
N ASN A 37 -0.42 4.05 -5.90
CA ASN A 37 -0.71 5.38 -5.38
C ASN A 37 -2.23 5.63 -5.23
N PRO A 38 -2.75 5.76 -3.99
CA PRO A 38 -4.16 6.04 -3.76
C PRO A 38 -4.62 7.39 -4.35
N ALA A 39 -3.72 8.36 -4.54
CA ALA A 39 -4.05 9.65 -5.17
C ALA A 39 -4.52 9.53 -6.64
N VAL A 40 -4.33 8.35 -7.27
CA VAL A 40 -4.83 8.05 -8.62
C VAL A 40 -6.36 7.87 -8.63
N ALA A 41 -7.02 7.75 -7.47
CA ALA A 41 -8.48 7.64 -7.40
C ALA A 41 -9.17 8.78 -8.17
N GLY A 42 -10.17 8.42 -8.97
CA GLY A 42 -10.94 9.37 -9.78
C GLY A 42 -10.17 10.10 -10.89
N THR A 43 -8.92 9.72 -11.21
CA THR A 43 -8.14 10.36 -12.31
C THR A 43 -8.56 9.86 -13.71
N LYS A 44 -9.19 8.70 -13.78
CA LYS A 44 -9.71 8.12 -15.02
C LYS A 44 -11.18 8.50 -15.19
N ALA A 45 -11.59 8.74 -16.44
CA ALA A 45 -12.98 9.03 -16.80
C ALA A 45 -13.93 7.83 -16.63
N TYR A 46 -13.40 6.64 -16.34
CA TYR A 46 -14.15 5.42 -16.08
C TYR A 46 -13.74 4.84 -14.72
N SER A 47 -14.54 3.90 -14.23
CA SER A 47 -14.32 3.22 -12.95
C SER A 47 -13.66 1.86 -13.16
N PRO A 48 -12.31 1.74 -13.11
CA PRO A 48 -11.64 0.46 -13.25
C PRO A 48 -11.94 -0.45 -12.05
N LEU A 49 -12.33 -1.69 -12.33
CA LEU A 49 -12.31 -2.79 -11.37
C LEU A 49 -11.18 -3.74 -11.76
N VAL A 50 -10.18 -3.90 -10.89
CA VAL A 50 -8.97 -4.67 -11.20
C VAL A 50 -8.79 -5.78 -10.19
N PHE A 51 -8.60 -7.00 -10.71
CA PHE A 51 -8.23 -8.19 -9.95
C PHE A 51 -6.77 -8.51 -10.26
N ASN A 52 -5.93 -8.64 -9.24
CA ASN A 52 -4.53 -9.01 -9.41
C ASN A 52 -4.23 -10.27 -8.61
N TYR A 53 -3.58 -11.23 -9.26
CA TYR A 53 -2.98 -12.40 -8.65
C TYR A 53 -1.51 -12.44 -9.04
N LYS A 54 -0.61 -12.58 -8.06
CA LYS A 54 0.82 -12.70 -8.30
C LYS A 54 1.42 -13.76 -7.38
N ARG A 55 2.17 -14.69 -7.95
CA ARG A 55 2.97 -15.69 -7.25
C ARG A 55 4.40 -15.60 -7.75
N TRP A 56 5.38 -15.55 -6.84
CA TRP A 56 6.77 -15.30 -7.22
C TRP A 56 7.50 -16.55 -7.69
N TRP A 57 7.24 -17.70 -7.06
CA TRP A 57 7.86 -18.98 -7.42
C TRP A 57 6.79 -20.01 -7.76
N SER A 58 6.89 -20.56 -8.97
CA SER A 58 6.07 -21.70 -9.42
C SER A 58 6.66 -23.01 -8.91
N GLY A 59 5.81 -23.96 -8.52
CA GLY A 59 6.24 -25.31 -8.13
C GLY A 59 6.84 -25.43 -6.71
N MET A 60 6.85 -24.35 -5.93
CA MET A 60 7.21 -24.39 -4.51
C MET A 60 5.96 -24.21 -3.65
N ASP A 61 5.74 -25.13 -2.73
CA ASP A 61 4.65 -25.05 -1.75
C ASP A 61 4.88 -23.85 -0.82
N ASP A 62 3.77 -23.19 -0.45
CA ASP A 62 3.75 -21.96 0.37
C ASP A 62 4.58 -20.78 -0.15
N ALA A 63 4.86 -20.76 -1.46
CA ALA A 63 5.54 -19.64 -2.10
C ALA A 63 4.79 -18.32 -1.88
N PRO A 64 5.52 -17.18 -1.77
CA PRO A 64 4.92 -15.87 -1.62
C PRO A 64 3.90 -15.58 -2.72
N ALA A 65 2.69 -15.24 -2.30
CA ALA A 65 1.55 -14.97 -3.16
C ALA A 65 0.80 -13.73 -2.68
N MET A 66 0.34 -12.93 -3.64
CA MET A 66 -0.47 -11.75 -3.40
C MET A 66 -1.73 -11.81 -4.26
N GLN A 67 -2.86 -11.51 -3.62
CA GLN A 67 -4.16 -11.40 -4.25
C GLN A 67 -4.71 -10.04 -3.89
N SER A 68 -5.28 -9.33 -4.85
CA SER A 68 -5.93 -8.06 -4.55
C SER A 68 -7.07 -7.75 -5.51
N ILE A 69 -8.04 -7.04 -4.98
CA ILE A 69 -9.16 -6.46 -5.71
C ILE A 69 -9.15 -4.98 -5.39
N SER A 70 -9.19 -4.15 -6.42
CA SER A 70 -9.24 -2.70 -6.25
C SER A 70 -10.19 -2.07 -7.23
N SER A 71 -10.87 -1.02 -6.77
CA SER A 71 -11.69 -0.17 -7.64
C SER A 71 -11.61 1.28 -7.18
N HIS A 72 -11.70 2.19 -8.14
CA HIS A 72 -11.81 3.61 -7.88
C HIS A 72 -12.68 4.28 -8.93
N PHE A 73 -13.28 5.40 -8.57
CA PHE A 73 -14.15 6.18 -9.46
C PHE A 73 -14.11 7.66 -9.08
N GLN A 74 -14.54 8.51 -10.00
CA GLN A 74 -14.74 9.93 -9.76
C GLN A 74 -16.13 10.14 -9.17
N ALA A 75 -16.22 10.66 -7.95
CA ALA A 75 -17.47 10.89 -7.23
C ALA A 75 -17.99 12.34 -7.38
N GLY A 76 -17.18 13.23 -7.95
CA GLY A 76 -17.54 14.62 -8.27
C GLY A 76 -16.41 15.31 -9.03
N ASP A 77 -16.56 16.60 -9.33
CA ASP A 77 -15.66 17.32 -10.26
C ASP A 77 -14.17 17.25 -9.89
N ASN A 78 -13.87 17.19 -8.59
CA ASN A 78 -12.51 17.18 -8.05
C ASN A 78 -12.30 16.06 -7.03
N VAL A 79 -13.24 15.11 -6.90
CA VAL A 79 -13.21 14.09 -5.84
C VAL A 79 -13.12 12.70 -6.44
N GLY A 80 -12.10 11.96 -6.05
CA GLY A 80 -11.94 10.54 -6.32
C GLY A 80 -12.19 9.72 -5.07
N LEU A 81 -12.97 8.65 -5.20
CA LEU A 81 -13.16 7.64 -4.17
C LEU A 81 -12.65 6.29 -4.68
N GLY A 82 -12.18 5.46 -3.77
CA GLY A 82 -11.79 4.11 -4.11
C GLY A 82 -11.61 3.23 -2.89
N GLY A 83 -11.34 1.97 -3.16
CA GLY A 83 -10.96 1.02 -2.14
C GLY A 83 -10.19 -0.15 -2.73
N LYS A 84 -9.42 -0.81 -1.88
CA LYS A 84 -8.75 -2.06 -2.23
C LYS A 84 -8.77 -3.02 -1.05
N ILE A 85 -8.92 -4.29 -1.38
CA ILE A 85 -8.75 -5.41 -0.46
C ILE A 85 -7.59 -6.22 -1.00
N PHE A 86 -6.68 -6.60 -0.13
CA PHE A 86 -5.54 -7.41 -0.50
C PHE A 86 -5.27 -8.48 0.53
N ASN A 87 -4.78 -9.61 0.05
CA ASN A 87 -4.31 -10.72 0.85
C ASN A 87 -2.90 -11.07 0.39
N TYR A 88 -1.96 -11.08 1.33
CA TYR A 88 -0.57 -11.42 1.11
C TYR A 88 -0.21 -12.62 1.99
N ALA A 89 0.30 -13.68 1.38
CA ALA A 89 0.73 -14.89 2.05
C ALA A 89 2.19 -15.20 1.69
N THR A 90 3.01 -15.53 2.70
CA THR A 90 4.42 -15.88 2.57
C THR A 90 4.76 -16.93 3.62
N GLY A 91 4.83 -18.20 3.22
CA GLY A 91 5.06 -19.29 4.16
C GLY A 91 3.97 -19.31 5.26
N PRO A 92 4.35 -19.27 6.54
CA PRO A 92 3.40 -19.26 7.66
C PRO A 92 2.75 -17.89 7.92
N LEU A 93 3.16 -16.83 7.22
CA LEU A 93 2.64 -15.48 7.42
C LEU A 93 1.51 -15.20 6.42
N SER A 94 0.36 -14.78 6.92
CA SER A 94 -0.75 -14.28 6.12
C SER A 94 -1.20 -12.93 6.65
N LYS A 95 -1.37 -11.96 5.74
CA LYS A 95 -1.84 -10.62 6.05
C LYS A 95 -2.92 -10.22 5.07
N MET A 96 -4.14 -10.09 5.57
CA MET A 96 -5.25 -9.49 4.86
C MET A 96 -5.40 -8.04 5.30
N GLY A 97 -5.66 -7.15 4.35
CA GLY A 97 -5.89 -5.74 4.58
C GLY A 97 -6.99 -5.20 3.69
N MET A 98 -7.67 -4.17 4.19
CA MET A 98 -8.62 -3.38 3.42
C MET A 98 -8.28 -1.91 3.60
N GLU A 99 -8.35 -1.16 2.51
CA GLU A 99 -8.06 0.27 2.48
C GLU A 99 -9.19 0.98 1.73
N ALA A 100 -9.71 2.03 2.33
CA ALA A 100 -10.57 3.00 1.67
C ALA A 100 -9.75 4.23 1.31
N THR A 101 -10.09 4.89 0.20
CA THR A 101 -9.34 6.02 -0.32
C THR A 101 -10.27 7.16 -0.68
N TYR A 102 -9.87 8.35 -0.24
CA TYR A 102 -10.42 9.63 -0.65
C TYR A 102 -9.29 10.46 -1.24
N ALA A 103 -9.45 10.91 -2.48
CA ALA A 103 -8.48 11.77 -3.17
C ALA A 103 -9.18 13.05 -3.62
N TYR A 104 -8.52 14.19 -3.42
CA TYR A 104 -8.97 15.48 -3.92
C TYR A 104 -8.01 15.98 -4.99
N GLN A 105 -8.53 16.28 -6.17
CA GLN A 105 -7.77 16.75 -7.32
C GLN A 105 -7.79 18.28 -7.36
N LEU A 106 -6.62 18.89 -7.18
CA LEU A 106 -6.46 20.33 -7.30
C LEU A 106 -6.38 20.71 -8.79
N LYS A 107 -7.36 21.49 -9.25
CA LYS A 107 -7.32 22.14 -10.56
C LYS A 107 -6.37 23.33 -10.48
N LEU A 108 -5.10 23.09 -10.79
CA LEU A 108 -4.08 24.14 -10.84
C LEU A 108 -4.20 24.89 -12.17
N GLY A 109 -5.07 25.90 -12.20
CA GLY A 109 -5.08 26.95 -13.23
C GLY A 109 -6.37 27.08 -14.03
N ASN A 110 -6.85 28.33 -14.13
CA ASN A 110 -7.78 28.79 -15.15
C ASN A 110 -6.95 29.25 -16.36
N ASN A 111 -6.48 28.32 -17.18
CA ASN A 111 -5.99 28.65 -18.52
C ASN A 111 -6.80 27.84 -19.52
N GLY A 112 -7.73 28.54 -20.17
CA GLY A 112 -8.39 28.04 -21.35
C GLY A 112 -7.38 27.65 -22.41
N ALA A 113 -7.62 26.48 -23.01
CA ALA A 113 -7.41 26.23 -24.42
C ALA A 113 -8.75 25.70 -24.94
#